data_AF-A0A821Y8A1-F1
#
_entry.id   AF-A0A821Y8A1-F1
#
_cell.length_a   1.000
_cell.length_b   1.000
_cell.length_c   1.000
_cell.angle_alpha   90.00
_cell.angle_beta   90.00
_cell.angle_gamma   90.00
#
_symmetry.space_group_name_H-M   'P 1'
#
loop_
_entity.id
_entity.type
_entity.pdbx_description
1 polymer ?
#
loop_
_entity_poly.entity_id
_entity_poly.type
_entity_poly.pdbx_seq_one_letter_code
_entity_poly.pdbx_strand_id
1 'polypeptide(L)' 'RSNSDIICRVKLTLKQALLGTLIVIPFLDSTKPPYQLRTFDEIITPQTEKRFPNEGLPYPKDPTKRGDLIIKFEILFPKS' A
#
# COMPACT_ATOMS: atom_id res chain seq x y z
N ARG A 1 17.30 4.90 3.96
CA ARG A 1 16.89 6.26 3.54
C ARG A 1 15.94 6.08 2.37
N SER A 2 14.63 6.19 2.60
CA SER A 2 13.63 6.08 1.52
C SER A 2 13.46 7.47 0.92
N ASN A 3 13.89 7.58 -0.34
CA ASN A 3 14.22 8.83 -1.01
C ASN A 3 12.94 9.48 -1.55
N SER A 4 12.05 9.92 -0.66
CA SER A 4 10.68 10.37 -0.95
C SER A 4 9.62 9.28 -1.15
N ASP A 5 9.95 8.00 -0.94
CA ASP A 5 8.94 6.93 -0.95
C ASP A 5 8.05 6.98 0.31
N ILE A 6 6.76 6.70 0.14
CA ILE A 6 5.78 6.60 1.23
C ILE A 6 5.49 5.12 1.48
N ILE A 7 5.60 4.69 2.74
CA ILE A 7 5.25 3.31 3.13
C ILE A 7 3.92 3.33 3.88
N CYS A 8 2.91 2.67 3.33
CA CYS A 8 1.62 2.45 3.97
C CYS A 8 1.53 1.01 4.48
N ARG A 9 1.16 0.82 5.74
CA ARG A 9 0.96 -0.50 6.34
C ARG A 9 -0.52 -0.78 6.46
N VAL A 10 -1.00 -1.79 5.75
CA VAL A 10 -2.39 -2.21 5.77
C VAL A 10 -2.54 -3.44 6.64
N LYS A 11 -3.43 -3.36 7.63
CA LYS A 11 -3.77 -4.50 8.48
C LYS A 11 -4.83 -5.34 7.79
N LEU A 12 -4.55 -6.63 7.64
CA LEU A 12 -5.46 -7.61 7.06
C LEU A 12 -5.67 -8.76 8.04
N THR A 13 -6.87 -9.30 8.12
CA THR A 13 -7.07 -10.60 8.76
C THR A 13 -6.45 -11.71 7.92
N LEU A 14 -6.11 -12.84 8.56
CA LEU A 14 -5.66 -14.04 7.82
C LEU A 14 -6.65 -14.45 6.72
N LYS A 15 -7.96 -14.37 7.01
CA LYS A 15 -9.02 -14.66 6.04
C LYS A 15 -8.92 -13.75 4.80
N GLN A 16 -8.74 -12.46 4.99
CA GLN A 16 -8.61 -11.49 3.89
C GLN A 16 -7.31 -11.69 3.10
N ALA A 17 -6.23 -12.06 3.77
CA ALA A 17 -4.95 -12.31 3.12
C ALA A 17 -4.99 -13.54 2.19
N LEU A 18 -5.83 -14.54 2.51
CA LEU A 18 -5.96 -15.78 1.74
C LEU A 18 -7.08 -15.74 0.69
N LEU A 19 -8.22 -15.14 1.02
CA LEU A 19 -9.41 -15.13 0.14
C LEU A 19 -9.52 -13.86 -0.71
N GLY A 20 -8.70 -12.87 -0.41
CA GLY A 20 -8.76 -11.56 -1.03
C GLY A 20 -9.75 -10.61 -0.39
N THR A 21 -9.47 -9.32 -0.58
CA THR A 21 -10.34 -8.23 -0.15
C THR A 21 -10.13 -7.01 -1.03
N LEU A 22 -11.00 -6.01 -0.89
CA LEU A 22 -10.81 -4.70 -1.51
C LEU A 22 -10.18 -3.77 -0.47
N ILE A 23 -8.99 -3.29 -0.76
CA ILE A 23 -8.26 -2.37 0.10
C ILE A 23 -8.35 -0.98 -0.52
N VAL A 24 -8.91 -0.04 0.24
CA VAL A 24 -9.01 1.37 -0.16
C VAL A 24 -7.89 2.13 0.54
N ILE A 25 -6.94 2.63 -0.25
CA ILE A 25 -5.80 3.39 0.26
C ILE A 25 -6.11 4.88 0.05
N PRO A 26 -6.36 5.63 1.13
CA PRO A 26 -6.62 7.06 1.03
C PRO A 26 -5.35 7.80 0.65
N PHE A 27 -5.48 8.81 -0.20
CA PHE A 27 -4.41 9.77 -0.44
C PHE A 27 -4.39 10.85 0.64
N LEU A 28 -3.21 11.41 0.88
CA LEU A 28 -3.05 12.64 1.68
C LEU A 28 -3.75 13.84 1.03
N ASP A 29 -3.85 13.82 -0.30
CA ASP A 29 -4.51 14.84 -1.10
C ASP A 29 -5.93 14.37 -1.44
N SER A 30 -6.93 15.09 -0.92
CA SER A 30 -8.36 14.79 -1.12
C SER A 30 -8.85 15.04 -2.56
N THR A 31 -8.01 15.60 -3.43
CA THR A 31 -8.34 15.85 -4.83
C THR A 31 -8.24 14.61 -5.72
N LYS A 32 -7.52 13.57 -5.28
CA LYS A 32 -7.35 12.33 -6.03
C LYS A 32 -8.30 11.23 -5.57
N PRO A 33 -8.86 10.41 -6.49
CA PRO A 33 -9.63 9.24 -6.11
C PRO A 33 -8.73 8.24 -5.36
N PRO A 34 -9.23 7.56 -4.31
CA PRO A 34 -8.43 6.61 -3.55
C PRO A 34 -7.99 5.42 -4.41
N TYR A 35 -6.82 4.85 -4.11
CA TYR A 35 -6.39 3.62 -4.75
C TYR A 35 -7.22 2.44 -4.27
N GLN A 36 -7.72 1.66 -5.22
CA GLN A 36 -8.43 0.42 -4.96
C GLN A 36 -7.54 -0.76 -5.34
N LEU A 37 -7.02 -1.45 -4.33
CA LEU A 37 -6.25 -2.66 -4.52
C LEU A 37 -7.17 -3.87 -4.29
N ARG A 38 -7.35 -4.68 -5.34
CA ARG A 38 -8.06 -5.96 -5.29
C ARG A 38 -7.06 -7.08 -5.10
N THR A 39 -7.27 -7.92 -4.08
CA THR A 39 -6.35 -9.03 -3.77
C THR A 39 -7.02 -10.40 -3.94
N PHE A 40 -8.10 -10.50 -4.72
CA PHE A 40 -8.85 -11.77 -4.92
C PHE A 40 -8.10 -12.77 -5.81
N ASP A 41 -7.15 -12.31 -6.60
CA ASP A 41 -6.42 -13.14 -7.57
C ASP A 41 -5.05 -13.60 -7.03
N GLU A 42 -4.72 -13.31 -5.77
CA GLU A 42 -3.43 -13.64 -5.19
C GLU A 42 -3.46 -13.85 -3.67
N ILE A 43 -2.51 -14.63 -3.17
CA ILE A 43 -2.28 -14.81 -1.74
C ILE A 43 -1.34 -13.70 -1.24
N ILE A 44 -1.78 -12.96 -0.22
CA ILE A 44 -0.97 -11.95 0.44
C ILE A 44 -0.20 -12.55 1.61
N THR A 45 1.13 -12.42 1.59
CA THR A 45 2.02 -12.86 2.68
C THR A 45 2.57 -11.64 3.44
N PRO A 46 3.17 -11.83 4.64
CA PRO A 46 3.81 -10.74 5.36
C PRO A 46 4.99 -10.09 4.61
N GLN A 47 5.55 -10.79 3.61
CA GLN A 47 6.63 -10.32 2.75
C GLN A 47 6.13 -9.69 1.44
N THR A 48 4.83 -9.80 1.14
CA THR A 48 4.25 -9.17 -0.05
C THR A 48 4.33 -7.66 0.08
N GLU A 49 4.85 -7.02 -0.98
CA GLU A 49 4.86 -5.57 -1.12
C GLU A 49 4.20 -5.18 -2.44
N LYS A 50 3.30 -4.21 -2.42
CA LYS A 50 2.72 -3.62 -3.64
C LYS A 50 3.29 -2.23 -3.83
N ARG A 51 3.88 -1.98 -4.99
CA ARG A 51 4.53 -0.72 -5.31
C ARG A 51 3.73 0.03 -6.36
N PHE A 52 3.40 1.27 -6.05
CA PHE A 52 2.72 2.22 -6.93
C PHE A 52 3.72 3.32 -7.28
N PRO A 53 4.27 3.31 -8.49
CA PRO A 53 5.33 4.22 -8.86
C PRO A 53 4.84 5.68 -8.91
N ASN A 54 5.69 6.63 -8.55
CA ASN A 54 5.41 8.08 -8.60
C ASN A 54 4.29 8.60 -7.68
N GLU A 55 3.85 7.80 -6.69
CA GLU A 55 2.80 8.18 -5.75
C GLU A 55 3.30 8.47 -4.32
N GLY A 56 4.62 8.53 -4.17
CA GLY A 56 5.28 9.04 -2.98
C GLY A 56 5.29 10.57 -2.91
N LEU A 57 6.22 11.10 -2.12
CA LEU A 57 6.45 12.53 -1.98
C LEU A 57 7.26 13.07 -3.17
N PRO A 58 7.12 14.36 -3.52
CA PRO A 58 8.01 15.00 -4.48
C PRO A 58 9.45 15.02 -3.96
N TYR A 59 10.43 14.93 -4.87
CA TYR A 59 11.83 15.06 -4.48
C TYR A 59 12.18 16.52 -4.16
N PRO A 60 12.89 16.80 -3.05
CA PRO A 60 13.23 18.19 -2.69
C PRO A 60 14.04 18.94 -3.74
N LYS A 61 14.83 18.22 -4.55
CA LYS A 61 15.68 18.80 -5.61
C LYS A 61 14.98 18.92 -6.96
N ASP A 62 13.93 18.14 -7.18
CA ASP A 62 13.21 18.09 -8.44
C ASP A 62 11.75 17.67 -8.16
N PRO A 63 10.84 18.62 -7.91
CA PRO A 63 9.46 18.32 -7.52
C PRO A 63 8.63 17.70 -8.65
N THR A 64 9.15 17.65 -9.88
CA THR A 64 8.50 16.92 -10.99
C THR A 64 8.62 15.42 -10.83
N LYS A 65 9.65 14.96 -10.11
CA LYS A 65 9.84 13.57 -9.75
C LYS A 65 9.18 13.30 -8.40
N ARG A 66 8.57 12.13 -8.28
CA ARG A 66 7.98 11.65 -7.03
C ARG A 66 8.56 10.29 -6.69
N GLY A 67 8.69 10.00 -5.39
CA GLY A 67 8.99 8.64 -4.93
C GLY A 67 7.82 7.70 -5.17
N ASP A 68 7.90 6.50 -4.62
CA ASP A 68 6.87 5.48 -4.78
C ASP A 68 6.01 5.33 -3.54
N LEU A 69 4.76 4.90 -3.72
CA LEU A 69 3.91 4.42 -2.64
C LEU A 69 4.08 2.91 -2.52
N ILE A 70 4.54 2.46 -1.35
CA ILE A 70 4.78 1.05 -1.05
C ILE A 70 3.77 0.60 -0.01
N ILE A 71 2.93 -0.36 -0.37
CA ILE A 71 1.96 -0.99 0.52
C ILE A 71 2.57 -2.26 1.08
N LYS A 72 2.66 -2.33 2.42
CA LYS A 72 3.06 -3.52 3.16
C LYS A 72 1.88 -4.05 3.95
N PHE A 73 1.82 -5.35 4.14
CA PHE A 73 0.70 -6.00 4.82
C PHE A 73 1.10 -6.51 6.20
N GLU A 74 0.28 -6.18 7.19
CA GLU A 74 0.38 -6.70 8.55
C GLU A 74 -0.77 -7.69 8.76
N ILE A 75 -0.45 -8.98 8.75
CA ILE A 75 -1.45 -10.04 8.87
C ILE A 75 -1.79 -10.27 10.34
N LEU A 76 -3.04 -9.98 10.70
CA LEU A 76 -3.64 -10.25 11.99
C LEU A 76 -4.11 -11.71 12.03
N PHE A 77 -3.40 -12.51 12.80
CA PHE A 77 -3.81 -13.88 13.11
C PHE A 77 -4.91 -13.86 14.17
N PRO A 78 -5.94 -14.73 14.03
CA PRO A 78 -6.95 -14.87 15.06
C PRO A 78 -6.30 -15.29 16.37
N LYS A 79 -6.80 -14.75 17.49
CA LYS A 79 -6.52 -15.31 18.80
C LYS A 79 -7.43 -16.54 18.94
N SER A 80 -6.84 -17.64 19.42
CA SER A 80 -7.42 -18.98 19.55
C SER A 80 -8.91 -19.01 19.86
#